data_AF-A0A7Y1FDL8-F1
#
_entry.id   AF-A0A7Y1FDL8-F1
#
_cell.length_a   1.000
_cell.length_b   1.000
_cell.length_c   1.000
_cell.angle_alpha   90.00
_cell.angle_beta   90.00
_cell.angle_gamma   90.00
#
_symmetry.space_group_name_H-M   'P 1'
#
loop_
_entity.id
_entity.type
_entity.pdbx_description
1 polymer ?
#
loop_
_entity_poly.entity_id
_entity_poly.type
_entity_poly.pdbx_seq_one_letter_code
_entity_poly.pdbx_strand_id
1 'polypeptide(L)' 'MDNQRWQGDGRVEGPVFVESALTQLFESPAVSDWLKSALKSALDRDSVDAANDAEILADLLGRRCNSLLMGATQHLLGQG' A
#
# COMPACT_ATOMS: atom_id res chain seq x y z
N MET A 1 13.80 -31.33 -36.97
CA MET A 1 13.57 -29.88 -36.82
C MET A 1 13.11 -29.66 -35.40
N ASP A 2 14.09 -29.46 -34.54
CA ASP A 2 13.99 -29.48 -33.09
C ASP A 2 13.47 -28.14 -32.59
N ASN A 3 12.21 -28.08 -32.16
CA ASN A 3 11.63 -26.87 -31.59
C ASN A 3 11.82 -26.88 -30.06
N GLN A 4 13.07 -26.87 -29.61
CA GLN A 4 13.43 -26.66 -28.21
C GLN A 4 14.19 -25.33 -28.07
N ARG A 5 13.79 -24.60 -27.02
CA ARG A 5 14.42 -23.41 -26.41
C ARG A 5 13.87 -22.04 -26.82
N TRP A 6 12.64 -21.77 -26.40
CA TRP A 6 12.37 -20.51 -25.71
C TRP A 6 12.67 -20.72 -24.21
N GLN A 7 13.94 -20.55 -23.83
CA GLN A 7 14.32 -20.29 -22.44
C GLN A 7 14.16 -18.78 -22.22
N GLY A 8 12.90 -18.33 -22.18
CA GLY A 8 12.61 -17.02 -21.63
C GLY A 8 12.77 -17.14 -20.12
N ASP A 9 13.65 -16.31 -19.56
CA ASP A 9 13.74 -15.97 -18.14
C ASP A 9 12.42 -15.32 -17.70
N GLY A 10 11.34 -16.10 -17.74
CA GLY A 10 9.98 -15.69 -17.51
C GLY A 10 9.74 -15.55 -16.03
N ARG A 11 10.39 -14.57 -15.39
CA ARG A 11 9.89 -14.03 -14.14
C ARG A 11 8.57 -13.34 -14.47
N VAL A 12 7.52 -14.16 -14.48
CA VAL A 12 6.14 -13.68 -14.47
C VAL A 12 5.99 -12.92 -13.15
N GLU A 13 6.23 -11.61 -13.18
CA GLU A 13 5.73 -10.68 -12.16
C GLU A 13 4.21 -10.55 -12.33
N GLY A 14 3.55 -11.71 -12.35
CA GLY A 14 2.16 -11.88 -12.72
C GLY A 14 1.22 -11.71 -11.53
N PRO A 15 -0.10 -11.84 -11.77
CA PRO A 15 -1.15 -11.70 -10.76
C PRO A 15 -0.94 -12.60 -9.53
N VAL A 16 -0.29 -13.74 -9.69
CA VAL A 16 0.01 -14.69 -8.59
C VAL A 16 0.90 -14.06 -7.50
N PHE A 17 1.85 -13.20 -7.88
CA PHE A 17 2.72 -12.54 -6.91
C PHE A 17 1.99 -11.46 -6.11
N VAL A 18 1.06 -10.74 -6.77
CA VAL A 18 0.21 -9.73 -6.12
C VAL A 18 -0.76 -10.40 -5.16
N GLU A 19 -1.46 -11.45 -5.59
CA GLU A 19 -2.44 -12.17 -4.76
C GLU A 19 -1.80 -12.79 -3.51
N SER A 20 -0.59 -13.33 -3.66
CA SER A 20 0.19 -13.87 -2.55
C SER A 20 0.60 -12.79 -1.55
N ALA A 21 0.92 -11.58 -2.00
CA ALA A 21 1.25 -10.46 -1.13
C ALA A 21 0.01 -9.94 -0.38
N LEU A 22 -1.15 -9.88 -1.06
CA LEU A 22 -2.42 -9.51 -0.44
C LEU A 22 -2.79 -10.49 0.68
N THR A 23 -2.66 -11.79 0.41
CA THR A 23 -2.95 -12.85 1.41
C THR A 23 -2.06 -12.71 2.65
N GLN A 24 -0.75 -12.55 2.45
CA GLN A 24 0.21 -12.35 3.55
C GLN A 24 -0.13 -11.11 4.40
N LEU A 25 -0.60 -10.02 3.77
CA LEU A 25 -1.00 -8.82 4.48
C LEU A 25 -2.25 -9.05 5.34
N PHE A 26 -3.25 -9.78 4.83
CA PHE A 26 -4.47 -10.10 5.59
C PHE A 26 -4.20 -11.03 6.77
N GLU A 27 -3.31 -12.01 6.61
CA GLU A 27 -2.94 -12.96 7.65
C GLU A 27 -2.02 -12.35 8.72
N SER A 28 -1.32 -11.25 8.40
CA SER A 28 -0.39 -10.62 9.33
C SER A 28 -1.13 -9.98 10.52
N PRO A 29 -0.82 -10.37 11.77
CA PRO A 29 -1.37 -9.72 12.97
C PRO A 29 -0.75 -8.34 13.23
N ALA A 30 0.36 -8.00 12.56
CA ALA A 30 1.01 -6.69 12.68
C ALA A 30 0.29 -5.60 11.86
N VAL A 31 -0.60 -5.99 10.94
CA VAL A 31 -1.36 -5.06 10.12
C VAL A 31 -2.65 -4.69 10.84
N SER A 32 -2.94 -3.39 10.92
CA SER A 32 -4.15 -2.90 11.57
C SER A 32 -5.41 -3.32 10.83
N ASP A 33 -6.50 -3.54 11.58
CA ASP A 33 -7.81 -3.88 11.01
C ASP A 33 -8.33 -2.81 10.05
N TRP A 34 -7.96 -1.55 10.28
CA TRP A 34 -8.27 -0.45 9.37
C TRP A 34 -7.61 -0.65 8.01
N LEU A 35 -6.31 -0.98 7.96
CA LEU A 35 -5.60 -1.16 6.70
C LEU A 35 -6.12 -2.40 5.94
N LYS A 36 -6.43 -3.49 6.66
CA LYS A 36 -7.08 -4.68 6.07
C LYS A 36 -8.43 -4.33 5.45
N SER A 37 -9.26 -3.58 6.18
CA SER A 37 -10.58 -3.17 5.70
C SER A 37 -10.50 -2.24 4.48
N ALA A 38 -9.57 -1.28 4.51
CA ALA A 38 -9.33 -0.38 3.40
C ALA A 38 -8.87 -1.13 2.14
N LEU A 39 -7.94 -2.08 2.30
CA LEU A 39 -7.46 -2.90 1.18
C LEU A 39 -8.57 -3.78 0.62
N LYS A 40 -9.39 -4.40 1.48
CA LYS A 40 -10.55 -5.20 1.04
C LYS A 40 -11.51 -4.35 0.20
N SER A 41 -11.83 -3.13 0.66
CA SER A 41 -12.67 -2.21 -0.10
C SER A 41 -12.04 -1.73 -1.41
N ALA A 42 -10.71 -1.67 -1.50
CA ALA A 42 -10.00 -1.28 -2.71
C ALA A 42 -10.03 -2.38 -3.77
N LEU A 43 -9.96 -3.66 -3.37
CA LEU A 43 -9.99 -4.81 -4.29
C LEU A 43 -11.34 -5.01 -4.98
N ASP A 44 -12.43 -4.49 -4.41
CA ASP A 44 -13.78 -4.53 -5.01
C ASP A 44 -14.01 -3.42 -6.07
N ARG A 45 -13.04 -2.52 -6.28
CA ARG A 45 -13.15 -1.35 -7.17
C ARG A 45 -12.32 -1.51 -8.46
N ASP A 46 -12.53 -0.58 -9.39
CA ASP A 46 -11.60 -0.41 -10.51
C ASP A 46 -10.19 -0.12 -9.97
N SER A 47 -9.19 -0.82 -10.51
CA SER A 47 -7.83 -0.80 -9.99
C SER A 47 -7.13 0.54 -10.18
N VAL A 48 -7.49 1.32 -11.21
CA VAL A 48 -6.92 2.65 -11.46
C VAL A 48 -7.47 3.65 -10.45
N ASP A 49 -8.79 3.64 -10.22
CA ASP A 49 -9.43 4.52 -9.23
C ASP A 49 -8.97 4.20 -7.80
N ALA A 50 -8.88 2.91 -7.46
CA ALA A 50 -8.45 2.47 -6.14
C ALA A 50 -7.00 2.86 -5.84
N ALA A 51 -6.11 2.75 -6.82
CA ALA A 51 -4.72 3.17 -6.68
C ALA A 51 -4.62 4.69 -6.50
N ASN A 52 -5.35 5.47 -7.30
CA ASN A 52 -5.34 6.93 -7.20
C ASN A 52 -5.85 7.42 -5.83
N ASP A 53 -6.95 6.86 -5.34
CA ASP A 53 -7.50 7.21 -4.02
C ASP A 53 -6.54 6.83 -2.88
N ALA A 54 -5.80 5.72 -3.02
CA ALA A 54 -4.80 5.32 -2.04
C ALA A 54 -3.63 6.32 -1.95
N GLU A 55 -3.18 6.87 -3.09
CA GLU A 55 -2.16 7.92 -3.11
C GLU A 55 -2.64 9.20 -2.43
N ILE A 56 -3.87 9.64 -2.74
CA ILE A 56 -4.49 10.81 -2.10
C ILE A 56 -4.62 10.60 -0.59
N LEU A 57 -5.08 9.42 -0.17
CA LEU A 57 -5.21 9.07 1.24
C LEU A 57 -3.86 9.10 1.96
N ALA A 58 -2.82 8.52 1.36
CA ALA A 58 -1.47 8.50 1.93
C ALA A 58 -0.90 9.92 2.08
N ASP A 59 -1.05 10.78 1.07
CA ASP A 59 -0.62 12.18 1.12
C ASP A 59 -1.34 12.96 2.23
N LEU A 60 -2.67 12.83 2.34
CA LEU A 60 -3.45 13.51 3.39
C LEU A 60 -3.06 13.04 4.80
N LEU A 61 -2.88 11.73 5.01
CA LEU A 61 -2.43 11.19 6.29
C LEU A 61 -1.02 11.67 6.64
N GLY A 62 -0.12 11.73 5.65
CA GLY A 62 1.23 12.28 5.80
C GLY A 62 1.22 13.74 6.22
N ARG A 63 0.44 14.59 5.51
CA ARG A 63 0.28 16.01 5.85
C ARG A 63 -0.30 16.21 7.24
N ARG A 64 -1.32 15.42 7.61
CA ARG A 64 -1.91 15.45 8.94
C ARG A 64 -0.90 15.07 10.02
N CYS A 65 -0.14 14.00 9.82
CA CYS A 65 0.91 13.57 10.74
C CYS A 65 1.97 14.68 10.93
N ASN A 66 2.47 15.23 9.83
CA ASN A 66 3.44 16.32 9.86
C ASN A 66 2.88 17.56 10.58
N SER A 67 1.64 17.94 10.30
CA SER A 67 0.98 19.08 10.96
C SER A 67 0.89 18.88 12.48
N LEU A 68 0.53 17.67 12.94
CA LEU A 68 0.47 17.35 14.37
C LEU A 68 1.86 17.37 15.02
N LEU A 69 2.88 16.84 14.35
CA LEU A 69 4.26 16.87 14.84
C LEU A 69 4.80 18.30 14.91
N MET A 70 4.58 19.12 13.90
CA MET A 70 4.98 20.54 13.89
C MET A 70 4.22 21.36 14.94
N GLY A 71 2.92 21.10 15.13
CA GLY A 71 2.14 21.76 16.17
C GLY A 71 2.66 21.40 17.58
N ALA A 72 3.03 20.13 17.79
CA ALA A 72 3.63 19.69 19.04
C ALA A 72 5.00 20.35 19.30
N THR A 73 5.85 20.48 18.27
CA THR A 73 7.16 21.15 18.44
C THR A 73 7.02 22.65 18.69
N GLN A 74 6.08 23.34 18.02
CA GLN A 74 5.81 24.76 18.29
C GLN A 74 5.29 25.00 19.70
N HIS A 75 4.43 24.11 20.22
CA HIS A 75 3.95 24.20 21.61
C HIS A 75 5.06 24.02 22.65
N LEU A 76 6.08 23.20 22.35
CA LEU A 76 7.23 22.99 23.22
C LEU A 76 8.25 24.15 23.15
N LEU A 77 8.37 24.83 22.01
CA LEU A 77 9.29 25.95 21.82
C LEU A 77 8.71 27.32 22.22
N GLY A 78 7.38 27.45 22.28
CA GLY A 78 6.69 28.68 22.70
C GLY A 78 6.49 28.81 24.22
N GLN A 79 7.01 27.87 25.01
CA GLN A 79 7.04 27.92 26.48
C GLN A 79 8.47 28.23 26.93
N GLY A 80 8.88 29.48 26.77
CA GLY A 80 10.19 30.01 27.20
C GLY A 80 10.09 31.48 27.50
#